data_AF-E4TDX0-F1
#
_entry.id   AF-E4TDX0-F1
#
_cell.length_a   1.000
_cell.length_b   1.000
_cell.length_c   1.000
_cell.angle_alpha   90.00
_cell.angle_beta   90.00
_cell.angle_gamma   90.00
#
_symmetry.space_group_name_H-M   'P 1'
#
loop_
_entity.id
_entity.type
_entity.pdbx_description
1 polymer ?
#
loop_
_entity_poly.entity_id
_entity_poly.type
_entity_poly.pdbx_seq_one_letter_code
_entity_poly.pdbx_strand_id
1 'polypeptide(L)'
;MTNNLDNLISILPFAFLIHNIEEIFGMERWTKSISKFYPQPVTTRQFSIAAGLFTFLGFVLILTKKYYQTEQQYLLTITGFAGMLLLNVFFPHTIATIYLKKYSPGLITGLLLNFPLTTFILWTIYNSNNLPVRQMAIAIILGSILGVLLAFIFLKIGKFVDDKLKKE
;
A
#
# COMPACT_ATOMS: atom_id res chain seq x y z
N MET A 1 -9.70 5.83 21.56
CA MET A 1 -8.34 5.31 21.22
C MET A 1 -7.31 5.63 22.29
N THR A 2 -6.30 4.77 22.52
CA THR A 2 -5.13 5.07 23.36
C THR A 2 -4.15 5.94 22.57
N ASN A 3 -3.39 6.82 23.24
CA ASN A 3 -2.40 7.71 22.60
C ASN A 3 -1.38 6.94 21.73
N ASN A 4 -1.09 5.68 22.07
CA ASN A 4 -0.17 4.84 21.31
C ASN A 4 -0.73 4.41 19.95
N LEU A 5 -2.02 4.06 19.86
CA LEU A 5 -2.61 3.63 18.59
C LEU A 5 -2.70 4.79 17.60
N ASP A 6 -3.10 5.98 18.05
CA ASP A 6 -3.18 7.16 17.20
C ASP A 6 -1.79 7.56 16.64
N ASN A 7 -0.73 7.40 17.43
CA ASN A 7 0.64 7.62 16.96
C ASN A 7 1.04 6.62 15.87
N LEU A 8 0.76 5.33 16.04
CA LEU A 8 1.05 4.29 15.04
C LEU A 8 0.29 4.54 13.74
N ILE A 9 -0.99 4.91 13.83
CA ILE A 9 -1.81 5.22 12.66
C ILE A 9 -1.24 6.45 11.94
N SER A 10 -0.80 7.47 12.68
CA SER A 10 -0.26 8.70 12.11
C SER A 10 1.06 8.50 11.34
N ILE A 11 1.87 7.50 11.69
CA ILE A 11 3.12 7.16 10.98
C ILE A 11 2.91 6.21 9.79
N LEU A 12 1.76 5.54 9.69
CA LEU A 12 1.44 4.60 8.60
C LEU A 12 1.59 5.16 7.17
N PRO A 13 1.13 6.39 6.84
CA PRO A 13 1.26 6.89 5.47
C PRO A 13 2.71 7.28 5.14
N PHE A 14 3.54 7.57 6.15
CA PHE A 14 4.97 7.81 5.98
C PHE A 14 5.73 6.50 5.71
N ALA A 15 5.40 5.42 6.41
CA ALA A 15 5.94 4.10 6.10
C ALA A 15 5.59 3.68 4.67
N PHE A 16 4.34 3.92 4.26
CA PHE A 16 3.90 3.66 2.88
C PHE A 16 4.61 4.55 1.85
N LEU A 17 4.85 5.84 2.15
CA LEU A 17 5.64 6.72 1.31
C LEU A 17 7.07 6.18 1.11
N ILE A 18 7.75 5.79 2.18
CA ILE A 18 9.11 5.25 2.10
C ILE A 18 9.14 3.97 1.27
N HIS A 19 8.13 3.10 1.44
CA HIS A 19 7.97 1.90 0.62
C HIS A 19 7.80 2.21 -0.87
N ASN A 20 6.90 3.13 -1.20
CA ASN A 20 6.67 3.57 -2.57
C ASN A 20 7.92 4.22 -3.19
N ILE A 21 8.74 4.92 -2.40
CA ILE A 21 10.02 5.46 -2.86
C ILE A 21 10.99 4.32 -3.26
N GLU A 22 11.12 3.27 -2.44
CA GLU A 22 11.92 2.08 -2.81
C GLU A 22 11.42 1.48 -4.13
N GLU A 23 10.11 1.33 -4.27
CA GLU A 23 9.52 0.80 -5.50
C GLU A 23 9.83 1.69 -6.72
N ILE A 24 9.69 3.01 -6.61
CA ILE A 24 9.99 3.95 -7.71
C ILE A 24 11.40 3.75 -8.25
N PHE A 25 12.41 3.57 -7.38
CA PHE A 25 13.78 3.38 -7.82
C PHE A 25 14.03 2.04 -8.52
N GLY A 26 13.26 1.01 -8.19
CA GLY A 26 13.47 -0.35 -8.67
C GLY A 26 12.51 -0.82 -9.77
N MET A 27 11.31 -0.26 -9.87
CA MET A 27 10.18 -0.86 -10.59
C MET A 27 10.43 -1.02 -12.08
N GLU A 28 10.95 0.01 -12.74
CA GLU A 28 11.22 -0.05 -14.18
C GLU A 28 12.28 -1.10 -14.53
N ARG A 29 13.37 -1.16 -13.74
CA ARG A 29 14.43 -2.16 -13.96
C ARG A 29 13.90 -3.56 -13.69
N TRP A 30 13.14 -3.73 -12.62
CA TRP A 30 12.58 -5.02 -12.24
C TRP A 30 11.62 -5.54 -13.31
N THR A 31 10.64 -4.73 -13.75
CA THR A 31 9.66 -5.12 -14.79
C THR A 31 10.34 -5.46 -16.12
N LYS A 32 11.35 -4.69 -16.54
CA LYS A 32 12.19 -5.05 -17.72
C LYS A 32 12.88 -6.40 -17.55
N SER A 33 13.36 -6.71 -16.36
CA SER A 33 14.07 -7.97 -16.07
C SER A 33 13.15 -9.20 -16.04
N ILE A 34 11.83 -9.01 -15.96
CA ILE A 34 10.81 -10.07 -15.91
C ILE A 34 9.85 -9.98 -17.09
N SER A 35 10.32 -9.49 -18.24
CA SER A 35 9.51 -9.22 -19.44
C SER A 35 8.65 -10.40 -19.93
N LYS A 36 9.03 -11.65 -19.63
CA LYS A 36 8.20 -12.83 -19.87
C LYS A 36 6.85 -12.80 -19.13
N PHE A 37 6.84 -12.26 -17.91
CA PHE A 37 5.65 -12.11 -17.06
C PHE A 37 5.02 -10.73 -17.17
N TYR A 38 5.82 -9.71 -17.53
CA TYR A 38 5.38 -8.33 -17.68
C TYR A 38 5.83 -7.76 -19.04
N PRO A 39 5.13 -8.08 -20.15
CA PRO A 39 5.59 -7.75 -21.51
C PRO A 39 5.66 -6.25 -21.82
N GLN A 40 4.96 -5.43 -21.04
CA GLN A 40 4.90 -3.99 -21.18
C GLN A 40 5.48 -3.34 -19.92
N PRO A 41 6.81 -3.16 -19.80
CA PRO A 41 7.43 -2.62 -18.59
C PRO A 41 6.85 -1.28 -18.17
N VAL A 42 6.69 -1.08 -16.87
CA VAL A 42 6.22 0.18 -16.29
C VAL A 42 7.39 1.16 -16.29
N THR A 43 7.20 2.36 -16.82
CA THR A 43 8.23 3.41 -16.76
C THR A 43 8.34 3.99 -15.36
N THR A 44 9.51 4.49 -14.98
CA THR A 44 9.72 5.15 -13.68
C THR A 44 8.75 6.31 -13.48
N ARG A 45 8.49 7.10 -14.54
CA ARG A 45 7.54 8.22 -14.48
C ARG A 45 6.10 7.75 -14.28
N GLN A 46 5.65 6.77 -15.07
CA GLN A 46 4.32 6.16 -14.92
C GLN A 46 4.11 5.66 -13.48
N PHE A 47 5.09 4.93 -12.95
CA PHE A 47 5.01 4.38 -11.60
C PHE A 47 5.04 5.48 -10.54
N SER A 48 5.88 6.50 -10.70
CA SER A 48 5.98 7.63 -9.75
C SER A 48 4.65 8.37 -9.60
N ILE A 49 3.94 8.60 -10.72
CA ILE A 49 2.61 9.23 -10.68
C ILE A 49 1.62 8.31 -9.94
N ALA A 50 1.61 7.02 -10.27
CA ALA A 50 0.70 6.08 -9.65
C ALA A 50 0.93 5.93 -8.14
N ALA A 51 2.18 5.73 -7.73
CA ALA A 51 2.60 5.61 -6.35
C ALA A 51 2.37 6.92 -5.57
N GLY A 52 2.59 8.08 -6.21
CA GLY A 52 2.29 9.39 -5.64
C GLY A 52 0.80 9.58 -5.31
N LEU A 53 -0.09 9.25 -6.27
CA LEU A 53 -1.55 9.28 -6.05
C LEU A 53 -1.98 8.33 -4.93
N PHE A 54 -1.39 7.13 -4.88
CA PHE A 54 -1.73 6.15 -3.86
C PHE A 54 -1.26 6.59 -2.47
N THR A 55 -0.04 7.11 -2.38
CA THR A 55 0.50 7.68 -1.14
C THR A 55 -0.36 8.83 -0.65
N PHE A 56 -0.73 9.76 -1.55
CA PHE A 56 -1.59 10.88 -1.24
C PHE A 56 -2.94 10.42 -0.66
N LEU A 57 -3.57 9.40 -1.27
CA LEU A 57 -4.78 8.81 -0.74
C LEU A 57 -4.59 8.26 0.69
N GLY A 58 -3.46 7.57 0.95
CA GLY A 58 -3.13 7.08 2.29
C GLY A 58 -3.06 8.21 3.34
N PHE A 59 -2.44 9.34 2.99
CA PHE A 59 -2.44 10.54 3.84
C PHE A 59 -3.86 11.09 4.05
N VAL A 60 -4.66 11.18 2.99
CA VAL A 60 -6.05 11.65 3.07
C VAL A 60 -6.85 10.80 4.04
N LEU A 61 -6.83 9.46 3.92
CA LEU A 61 -7.58 8.56 4.80
C LEU A 61 -7.24 8.75 6.28
N ILE A 62 -5.98 9.05 6.60
CA ILE A 62 -5.50 9.15 7.97
C ILE A 62 -5.76 10.54 8.56
N LEU A 63 -5.45 11.60 7.82
CA LEU A 63 -5.57 12.99 8.28
C LEU A 63 -7.02 13.49 8.30
N THR A 64 -7.94 12.80 7.62
CA THR A 64 -9.36 13.16 7.57
C THR A 64 -10.21 12.49 8.64
N LYS A 65 -9.61 11.97 9.73
CA LYS A 65 -10.32 11.32 10.86
C LYS A 65 -11.60 12.06 11.30
N LYS A 66 -11.56 13.40 11.38
CA LYS A 66 -12.70 14.25 11.78
C LYS A 66 -13.92 14.20 10.84
N TYR A 67 -13.75 13.72 9.61
CA TYR A 67 -14.81 13.61 8.61
C TYR A 67 -15.49 12.24 8.58
N TYR A 68 -14.99 11.28 9.38
CA TYR A 68 -15.66 10.00 9.58
C TYR A 68 -16.86 10.17 10.51
N GLN A 69 -17.97 9.49 10.20
CA GLN A 69 -19.20 9.59 10.99
C GLN A 69 -19.07 8.93 12.36
N THR A 70 -18.26 7.87 12.45
CA THR A 70 -18.04 7.11 13.69
C THR A 70 -16.59 6.69 13.82
N GLU A 71 -16.14 6.47 15.06
CA GLU A 71 -14.82 5.89 15.36
C GLU A 71 -14.69 4.50 14.73
N GLN A 72 -15.76 3.72 14.72
CA GLN A 72 -15.81 2.40 14.09
C GLN A 72 -15.53 2.47 12.57
N GLN A 73 -16.14 3.43 11.86
CA GLN A 73 -15.91 3.60 10.42
C GLN A 73 -14.46 3.96 10.12
N TYR A 74 -13.87 4.82 10.95
CA TYR A 74 -12.45 5.17 10.86
C TYR A 74 -11.57 3.94 11.08
N LEU A 75 -11.78 3.19 12.18
CA LEU A 75 -11.02 1.99 12.50
C LEU A 75 -11.15 0.90 11.44
N LEU A 76 -12.33 0.73 10.82
CA LEU A 76 -12.50 -0.19 9.69
C LEU A 76 -11.66 0.22 8.49
N THR A 77 -11.59 1.53 8.20
CA THR A 77 -10.79 2.06 7.09
C THR A 77 -9.30 1.87 7.35
N ILE A 78 -8.83 2.18 8.56
CA ILE A 78 -7.45 1.95 8.98
C ILE A 78 -7.11 0.45 8.95
N THR A 79 -8.01 -0.41 9.41
CA THR A 79 -7.84 -1.87 9.38
C THR A 79 -7.70 -2.38 7.94
N GLY A 80 -8.54 -1.88 7.02
CA GLY A 80 -8.44 -2.22 5.61
C GLY A 80 -7.13 -1.74 4.97
N PHE A 81 -6.70 -0.50 5.26
CA PHE A 81 -5.46 0.05 4.74
C PHE A 81 -4.22 -0.68 5.29
N ALA A 82 -4.14 -0.88 6.61
CA ALA A 82 -3.05 -1.62 7.24
C ALA A 82 -3.03 -3.09 6.79
N GLY A 83 -4.20 -3.72 6.66
CA GLY A 83 -4.33 -5.09 6.14
C GLY A 83 -3.87 -5.25 4.71
N MET A 84 -4.26 -4.32 3.84
CA MET A 84 -3.79 -4.27 2.45
C MET A 84 -2.26 -4.16 2.39
N LEU A 85 -1.66 -3.25 3.15
CA LEU A 85 -0.21 -3.10 3.20
C LEU A 85 0.48 -4.35 3.75
N LEU A 86 -0.08 -4.97 4.79
CA LEU A 86 0.44 -6.23 5.33
C LEU A 86 0.45 -7.35 4.29
N LEU A 87 -0.67 -7.54 3.59
CA LEU A 87 -0.75 -8.56 2.54
C LEU A 87 0.16 -8.24 1.35
N ASN A 88 0.33 -6.95 1.04
CA ASN A 88 1.21 -6.49 -0.03
C ASN A 88 2.68 -6.91 0.19
N VAL A 89 3.17 -6.92 1.44
CA VAL A 89 4.52 -7.42 1.78
C VAL A 89 4.72 -8.87 1.32
N PHE A 90 3.72 -9.71 1.50
CA PHE A 90 3.80 -11.12 1.10
C PHE A 90 3.54 -11.28 -0.39
N PHE A 91 2.46 -10.66 -0.89
CA PHE A 91 2.05 -10.70 -2.29
C PHE A 91 1.86 -9.27 -2.84
N PRO A 92 2.72 -8.79 -3.76
CA PRO A 92 3.62 -9.60 -4.58
C PRO A 92 5.04 -9.77 -4.03
N HIS A 93 5.55 -8.93 -3.12
CA HIS A 93 7.00 -8.75 -2.96
C HIS A 93 7.77 -10.01 -2.54
N THR A 94 7.34 -10.65 -1.45
CA THR A 94 8.04 -11.84 -0.93
C THR A 94 7.91 -13.03 -1.88
N ILE A 95 6.69 -13.32 -2.33
CA ILE A 95 6.41 -14.45 -3.23
C ILE A 95 7.12 -14.27 -4.58
N ALA A 96 7.04 -13.07 -5.18
CA ALA A 96 7.70 -12.79 -6.46
C ALA A 96 9.22 -12.89 -6.32
N THR A 97 9.78 -12.44 -5.20
CA THR A 97 11.23 -12.55 -4.95
C THR A 97 11.68 -14.00 -4.89
N ILE A 98 10.95 -14.84 -4.14
CA ILE A 98 11.26 -16.27 -4.01
C ILE A 98 11.09 -16.99 -5.35
N TYR A 99 9.95 -16.79 -6.01
CA TYR A 99 9.59 -17.49 -7.25
C TYR A 99 10.51 -17.11 -8.42
N LEU A 100 10.79 -15.81 -8.58
CA LEU A 100 11.63 -15.30 -9.67
C LEU A 100 13.12 -15.33 -9.34
N LYS A 101 13.49 -15.65 -8.08
CA LYS A 101 14.86 -15.57 -7.52
C LYS A 101 15.53 -14.23 -7.81
N LYS A 102 14.73 -13.16 -7.78
CA LYS A 102 15.13 -11.78 -8.10
C LYS A 102 14.50 -10.86 -7.10
N TYR A 103 15.29 -9.98 -6.51
CA TYR A 103 14.79 -8.94 -5.61
C TYR A 103 13.65 -8.15 -6.26
N SER A 104 12.48 -8.14 -5.62
CA SER A 104 11.34 -7.30 -5.97
C SER A 104 11.46 -5.96 -5.22
N PRO A 105 11.37 -4.81 -5.92
CA PRO A 105 11.31 -3.51 -5.28
C PRO A 105 10.19 -3.45 -4.26
N GLY A 106 10.43 -2.84 -3.10
CA GLY A 106 9.49 -2.78 -1.99
C GLY A 106 9.66 -3.90 -0.96
N LEU A 107 10.51 -4.91 -1.21
CA LEU A 107 10.74 -6.01 -0.27
C LEU A 107 11.40 -5.55 1.03
N ILE A 108 12.40 -4.65 0.96
CA ILE A 108 13.19 -4.27 2.14
C ILE A 108 12.32 -3.46 3.09
N THR A 109 11.72 -2.36 2.60
CA THR A 109 10.78 -1.54 3.38
C THR A 109 9.51 -2.31 3.73
N GLY A 110 9.07 -3.22 2.88
CA GLY A 110 7.95 -4.12 3.16
C GLY A 110 8.19 -4.94 4.42
N LEU A 111 9.31 -5.65 4.50
CA LEU A 111 9.65 -6.50 5.65
C LEU A 111 10.09 -5.71 6.89
N LEU A 112 10.84 -4.63 6.71
CA LEU A 112 11.44 -3.90 7.83
C LEU A 112 10.55 -2.78 8.39
N LEU A 113 9.62 -2.24 7.61
CA LEU A 113 8.76 -1.13 8.01
C LEU A 113 7.28 -1.51 7.99
N ASN A 114 6.75 -1.89 6.82
CA ASN A 114 5.31 -2.11 6.66
C ASN A 114 4.84 -3.31 7.49
N PHE A 115 5.55 -4.44 7.43
CA PHE A 115 5.22 -5.64 8.19
C PHE A 115 5.12 -5.37 9.70
N PRO A 116 6.17 -4.91 10.40
CA PRO A 116 6.08 -4.70 11.84
C PRO A 116 5.03 -3.65 12.22
N LEU A 117 4.95 -2.53 11.47
CA LEU A 117 4.00 -1.47 11.77
C LEU A 117 2.54 -1.92 11.60
N THR A 118 2.21 -2.51 10.46
CA THR A 118 0.84 -2.94 10.17
C THR A 118 0.40 -4.09 11.07
N THR A 119 1.30 -5.04 11.36
CA THR A 119 1.03 -6.10 12.36
C THR A 119 0.74 -5.48 13.73
N PHE A 120 1.52 -4.51 14.18
CA PHE A 120 1.32 -3.90 15.50
C PHE A 120 0.04 -3.05 15.57
N ILE A 121 -0.32 -2.32 14.50
CA ILE A 121 -1.61 -1.61 14.41
C ILE A 121 -2.78 -2.60 14.49
N LEU A 122 -2.77 -3.66 13.67
CA LEU A 122 -3.85 -4.64 13.63
C LEU A 122 -3.98 -5.39 14.96
N TRP A 123 -2.84 -5.75 15.58
CA TRP A 123 -2.80 -6.37 16.90
C TRP A 123 -3.38 -5.46 18.00
N THR A 124 -3.04 -4.17 17.97
CA THR A 124 -3.57 -3.19 18.93
C THR A 124 -5.08 -2.99 18.76
N ILE A 125 -5.57 -2.92 17.51
CA ILE A 125 -7.01 -2.85 17.22
C ILE A 125 -7.72 -4.11 17.71
N TYR A 126 -7.17 -5.29 17.44
CA TYR A 126 -7.71 -6.57 17.91
C TYR A 126 -7.85 -6.62 19.43
N ASN A 127 -6.78 -6.29 20.17
CA ASN A 127 -6.80 -6.33 21.63
C ASN A 127 -7.67 -5.25 22.28
N SER A 128 -7.93 -4.16 21.57
CA SER A 128 -8.80 -3.08 22.08
C SER A 128 -10.28 -3.48 22.15
N ASN A 129 -10.68 -4.61 21.53
CA ASN A 129 -12.07 -5.05 21.39
C ASN A 129 -13.01 -4.01 20.73
N ASN A 130 -12.46 -2.99 20.08
CA ASN A 130 -13.25 -1.95 19.38
C ASN A 130 -13.92 -2.48 18.11
N LEU A 131 -13.37 -3.53 17.50
CA LEU A 131 -13.92 -4.17 16.30
C LEU A 131 -14.02 -5.69 16.48
N PRO A 132 -15.16 -6.29 16.13
CA PRO A 132 -15.26 -7.74 16.02
C PRO A 132 -14.28 -8.29 14.98
N VAL A 133 -13.66 -9.44 15.27
CA VAL A 133 -12.70 -10.11 14.36
C VAL A 133 -13.25 -10.30 12.95
N ARG A 134 -14.54 -10.64 12.85
CA ARG A 134 -15.23 -10.78 11.55
C ARG A 134 -15.19 -9.48 10.74
N GLN A 135 -15.41 -8.33 11.39
CA GLN A 135 -15.36 -7.04 10.70
C GLN A 135 -13.93 -6.69 10.29
N MET A 136 -12.94 -7.01 11.13
CA MET A 136 -11.52 -6.83 10.77
C MET A 136 -11.14 -7.66 9.54
N ALA A 137 -11.50 -8.95 9.51
CA ALA A 137 -11.23 -9.82 8.37
C ALA A 137 -11.86 -9.30 7.08
N ILE A 138 -13.13 -8.88 7.14
CA ILE A 138 -13.83 -8.27 5.99
C ILE A 138 -13.14 -6.99 5.55
N ALA A 139 -12.76 -6.12 6.48
CA ALA A 139 -12.06 -4.87 6.16
C ALA A 139 -10.71 -5.12 5.49
N ILE A 140 -9.93 -6.09 5.97
CA ILE A 140 -8.64 -6.49 5.37
C ILE A 140 -8.86 -6.99 3.94
N ILE A 141 -9.83 -7.88 3.72
CA ILE A 141 -10.12 -8.44 2.38
C ILE A 141 -10.58 -7.34 1.42
N LEU A 142 -11.59 -6.55 1.82
CA LEU A 142 -12.12 -5.48 0.97
C LEU A 142 -11.09 -4.39 0.71
N GLY A 143 -10.32 -4.00 1.73
CA GLY A 143 -9.21 -3.06 1.60
C GLY A 143 -8.15 -3.55 0.62
N SER A 144 -7.83 -4.85 0.66
CA SER A 144 -6.85 -5.45 -0.24
C SER A 144 -7.34 -5.52 -1.68
N ILE A 145 -8.60 -5.94 -1.90
CA ILE A 145 -9.22 -5.93 -3.23
C ILE A 145 -9.26 -4.51 -3.79
N LEU A 146 -9.73 -3.55 -2.99
CA LEU A 146 -9.79 -2.15 -3.39
C LEU A 146 -8.39 -1.58 -3.67
N GLY A 147 -7.40 -1.94 -2.86
CA GLY A 147 -6.01 -1.54 -3.05
C GLY A 147 -5.44 -1.98 -4.38
N VAL A 148 -5.66 -3.25 -4.75
CA VAL A 148 -5.24 -3.79 -6.06
C VAL A 148 -5.95 -3.06 -7.20
N LEU A 149 -7.26 -2.84 -7.09
CA LEU A 149 -8.03 -2.10 -8.11
C LEU A 149 -7.51 -0.66 -8.28
N LEU A 150 -7.26 0.04 -7.18
CA LEU A 150 -6.72 1.39 -7.18
C LEU A 150 -5.31 1.43 -7.76
N ALA A 151 -4.44 0.48 -7.44
CA ALA A 151 -3.11 0.39 -8.02
C ALA A 151 -3.19 0.27 -9.56
N PHE A 152 -4.08 -0.57 -10.09
CA PHE A 152 -4.29 -0.67 -11.55
C PHE A 152 -4.85 0.62 -12.16
N ILE A 153 -5.80 1.28 -11.50
CA ILE A 153 -6.38 2.55 -11.95
C ILE A 153 -5.29 3.63 -11.99
N PHE A 154 -4.52 3.78 -10.92
CA PHE A 154 -3.45 4.76 -10.83
C PHE A 154 -2.31 4.48 -11.82
N LEU A 155 -1.97 3.22 -12.09
CA LEU A 155 -1.03 2.86 -13.16
C LEU A 155 -1.54 3.24 -14.56
N LYS A 156 -2.85 3.12 -14.82
CA LYS A 156 -3.47 3.58 -16.08
C LYS A 156 -3.44 5.10 -16.20
N ILE A 157 -3.73 5.82 -15.12
CA ILE A 157 -3.61 7.28 -15.08
C ILE A 157 -2.16 7.71 -15.32
N GLY A 158 -1.21 7.09 -14.61
CA GLY A 158 0.22 7.36 -14.80
C GLY A 158 0.68 7.11 -16.23
N LYS A 159 0.16 6.05 -16.88
CA LYS A 159 0.47 5.75 -18.28
C LYS A 159 -0.08 6.83 -19.21
N PHE A 160 -1.33 7.21 -19.04
CA PHE A 160 -1.98 8.25 -19.85
C PHE A 160 -1.22 9.58 -19.76
N VAL A 161 -0.81 9.98 -18.55
CA VAL A 161 -0.03 11.21 -18.35
C VAL A 161 1.37 11.09 -18.96
N ASP A 162 2.08 9.97 -18.76
CA ASP A 162 3.41 9.74 -19.34
C ASP A 162 3.38 9.76 -20.88
N ASP A 163 2.38 9.14 -21.48
CA ASP A 163 2.21 9.12 -22.95
C ASP A 163 1.91 10.50 -23.52
N LYS A 164 1.17 11.35 -22.79
CA LYS A 164 0.90 12.73 -23.21
C LYS A 164 2.17 13.59 -23.18
N LEU A 165 2.96 13.48 -22.11
CA LEU A 165 4.20 14.24 -21.93
C LEU A 165 5.33 13.82 -22.89
N LYS A 166 5.23 12.67 -23.56
CA LYS A 166 6.19 12.25 -24.60
C LYS A 166 5.85 12.81 -25.98
N LYS A 167 4.63 13.34 -26.17
CA LYS A 167 4.14 13.89 -27.44
C LYS A 167 4.31 15.41 -27.53
N GLU A 168 4.65 16.05 -26.41
CA GLU A 168 5.03 17.45 -26.28
C GLU A 168 6.55 17.59 -26.36
#